data_AF-A0ABD0YP68-F1
#
_entry.id   AF-A0ABD0YP68-F1
#
_cell.length_a   1.000
_cell.length_b   1.000
_cell.length_c   1.000
_cell.angle_alpha   90.00
_cell.angle_beta   90.00
_cell.angle_gamma   90.00
#
_symmetry.space_group_name_H-M   'P 1'
#
loop_
_entity.id
_entity.type
_entity.pdbx_description
1 polymer ?
#
loop_
_entity_poly.entity_id
_entity_poly.type
_entity_poly.pdbx_seq_one_letter_code
_entity_poly.pdbx_strand_id
1 'polypeptide(L)'
;MTYIQCNFCNSMVDADLYLLQVCATILPTQLFVSTVIERFHVLDWLSFSGNTSSITPPDSESDTPMLESCLTFLASLVSLRTNLGASQSRLSQLEMVTLLCMGDKTHSQLMELMPERCGTVQSRDFESALAEVAEYRAPNLEASGNMQQGMYVPKGCVWEELYDPIHVLLRAVHRRDFQNSMDRYNEYIGQLGKVRPGTNAWPPYREPAPCHEAYGDPRRILKSRVFHSVVWIILYKALTQHNVSEHVMSLVVYLLEMALAVTDPTDHPTQVLISSFLFGEDRHVNDNDLENWFESDWLSNNLRTTIDTITLPPQPDVVFDSDSKFIYY
;
A
#
# COMPACT_ATOMS: atom_id res chain seq x y z
N MET A 1 -22.53 -13.63 0.34
CA MET A 1 -21.76 -12.66 1.13
C MET A 1 -20.29 -12.92 0.87
N THR A 2 -19.67 -12.24 -0.11
CA THR A 2 -18.21 -12.25 -0.17
C THR A 2 -17.70 -11.26 0.88
N TYR A 3 -16.59 -11.59 1.53
CA TYR A 3 -15.96 -10.81 2.62
C TYR A 3 -15.72 -9.33 2.27
N ILE A 4 -15.61 -9.03 0.97
CA ILE A 4 -15.26 -7.72 0.40
C ILE A 4 -16.49 -6.96 -0.13
N GLN A 5 -17.63 -7.62 -0.38
CA GLN A 5 -18.79 -6.98 -1.04
C GLN A 5 -19.42 -5.88 -0.18
N CYS A 6 -19.51 -4.69 -0.75
CA CYS A 6 -19.96 -3.45 -0.11
C CYS A 6 -21.48 -3.26 -0.08
N ASN A 7 -22.24 -4.12 -0.76
CA ASN A 7 -23.69 -3.97 -0.92
C ASN A 7 -24.43 -3.91 0.42
N PHE A 8 -23.81 -4.47 1.47
CA PHE A 8 -24.25 -4.33 2.84
C PHE A 8 -23.32 -3.32 3.50
N CYS A 9 -23.86 -2.20 3.98
CA CYS A 9 -23.11 -1.25 4.79
C CYS A 9 -22.21 -1.98 5.79
N ASN A 10 -20.90 -1.69 5.74
CA ASN A 10 -19.84 -2.34 6.49
C ASN A 10 -19.50 -3.75 5.97
N SER A 11 -18.60 -3.82 4.99
CA SER A 11 -17.98 -5.10 4.64
C SER A 11 -17.22 -5.65 5.85
N MET A 12 -17.10 -6.98 5.97
CA MET A 12 -16.33 -7.58 7.07
C MET A 12 -14.87 -7.12 7.05
N VAL A 13 -14.32 -6.88 5.85
CA VAL A 13 -12.97 -6.32 5.70
C VAL A 13 -12.85 -4.91 6.28
N ASP A 14 -13.87 -4.05 6.16
CA ASP A 14 -13.83 -2.70 6.76
C ASP A 14 -13.80 -2.78 8.30
N ALA A 15 -14.51 -3.75 8.89
CA ALA A 15 -14.54 -3.95 10.33
C ALA A 15 -13.23 -4.52 10.87
N ASP A 16 -12.66 -5.51 10.17
CA ASP A 16 -11.37 -6.11 10.54
C ASP A 16 -10.23 -5.10 10.40
N LEU A 17 -10.23 -4.33 9.29
CA LEU A 17 -9.25 -3.27 9.09
C LEU A 17 -9.37 -2.19 10.17
N TYR A 18 -10.59 -1.78 10.52
CA TYR A 18 -10.82 -0.84 11.61
C TYR A 18 -10.26 -1.36 12.94
N LEU A 19 -10.51 -2.62 13.28
CA LEU A 19 -9.96 -3.22 14.50
C LEU A 19 -8.43 -3.21 14.48
N LEU A 20 -7.82 -3.55 13.35
CA LEU A 20 -6.36 -3.50 13.19
C LEU A 20 -5.81 -2.07 13.30
N GLN A 21 -6.53 -1.07 12.77
CA GLN A 21 -6.19 0.35 12.93
C GLN A 21 -6.28 0.79 14.39
N VAL A 22 -7.27 0.32 15.13
CA VAL A 22 -7.38 0.55 16.59
C VAL A 22 -6.27 -0.19 17.35
N CYS A 23 -5.82 -1.36 16.89
CA CYS A 23 -4.68 -2.04 17.50
C CYS A 23 -3.36 -1.28 17.24
N ALA A 24 -3.11 -0.84 16.00
CA ALA A 24 -2.00 0.05 15.64
C ALA A 24 -2.02 1.35 16.46
N THR A 25 -3.24 1.75 16.83
CA THR A 25 -3.71 2.72 17.83
C THR A 25 -3.16 2.68 19.26
N ILE A 26 -2.88 1.48 19.74
CA ILE A 26 -2.82 1.23 21.18
C ILE A 26 -1.55 0.47 21.52
N LEU A 27 -1.13 -0.43 20.63
CA LEU A 27 0.07 -1.23 20.80
C LEU A 27 1.35 -0.39 20.56
N PRO A 28 2.47 -0.76 21.18
CA PRO A 28 3.79 -0.25 20.80
C PRO A 28 4.02 -0.43 19.30
N THR A 29 4.52 0.61 18.63
CA THR A 29 4.67 0.64 17.18
C THR A 29 5.64 -0.43 16.68
N GLN A 30 6.70 -0.71 17.44
CA GLN A 30 7.66 -1.77 17.12
C GLN A 30 6.99 -3.14 17.17
N LEU A 31 6.29 -3.45 18.27
CA LEU A 31 5.58 -4.72 18.45
C LEU A 31 4.58 -4.97 17.32
N PHE A 32 3.80 -3.95 16.95
CA PHE A 32 2.82 -4.07 15.88
C PHE A 32 3.50 -4.36 14.53
N VAL A 33 4.51 -3.57 14.15
CA VAL A 33 5.20 -3.74 12.86
C VAL A 33 5.95 -5.08 12.80
N SER A 34 6.68 -5.46 13.85
CA SER A 34 7.35 -6.77 13.93
C SER A 34 6.34 -7.91 13.74
N THR A 35 5.18 -7.83 14.41
CA THR A 35 4.10 -8.83 14.24
C THR A 35 3.58 -8.89 12.80
N VAL A 36 3.42 -7.75 12.13
CA VAL A 36 3.01 -7.73 10.71
C VAL A 36 4.06 -8.41 9.84
N ILE A 37 5.33 -8.04 9.99
CA ILE A 37 6.45 -8.63 9.23
C ILE A 37 6.52 -10.15 9.41
N GLU A 38 6.37 -10.64 10.64
CA GLU A 38 6.32 -12.07 10.94
C GLU A 38 5.13 -12.77 10.27
N ARG A 39 3.94 -12.16 10.30
CA ARG A 39 2.70 -12.76 9.75
C ARG A 39 2.68 -12.82 8.23
N PHE A 40 3.35 -11.89 7.56
CA PHE A 40 3.54 -11.94 6.10
C PHE A 40 4.71 -12.83 5.67
N HIS A 41 5.48 -13.39 6.62
CA HIS A 41 6.64 -14.25 6.34
C HIS A 41 7.69 -13.60 5.43
N VAL A 42 7.91 -12.28 5.58
CA VAL A 42 8.84 -11.52 4.70
C VAL A 42 10.26 -11.40 5.26
N LEU A 43 10.53 -11.95 6.45
CA LEU A 43 11.87 -11.93 7.05
C LEU A 43 12.92 -12.61 6.16
N ASP A 44 12.57 -13.74 5.53
CA ASP A 44 13.49 -14.46 4.65
C ASP A 44 13.87 -13.62 3.43
N TRP A 45 12.91 -12.87 2.87
CA TRP A 45 13.18 -11.92 1.78
C TRP A 45 14.06 -10.76 2.25
N LEU A 46 13.86 -10.27 3.48
CA LEU A 46 14.64 -9.18 4.06
C LEU A 46 16.07 -9.60 4.41
N SER A 47 16.29 -10.88 4.73
CA SER A 47 17.60 -11.43 5.08
C SER A 47 18.63 -11.25 3.94
N PHE A 48 19.88 -11.06 4.33
CA PHE A 48 21.02 -11.05 3.41
C PHE A 48 21.62 -12.45 3.20
N SER A 49 21.34 -13.41 4.08
CA SER A 49 21.86 -14.78 3.99
C SER A 49 21.22 -15.61 2.87
N GLY A 50 19.95 -15.37 2.56
CA GLY A 50 19.18 -16.13 1.55
C GLY A 50 19.70 -16.00 0.11
N ASN A 51 20.56 -15.02 -0.18
CA ASN A 51 21.13 -14.79 -1.52
C ASN A 51 22.51 -15.43 -1.75
N THR A 52 23.05 -16.17 -0.78
CA THR A 52 24.41 -16.75 -0.91
C THR A 52 24.45 -18.07 -1.69
N SER A 53 23.30 -18.69 -1.96
CA SER A 53 23.18 -19.82 -2.89
C SER A 53 23.05 -19.30 -4.33
N SER A 54 24.18 -19.19 -5.02
CA SER A 54 24.27 -19.01 -6.48
C SER A 54 23.74 -20.22 -7.29
N ILE A 55 22.77 -20.97 -6.76
CA ILE A 55 22.26 -22.24 -7.31
C ILE A 55 20.72 -22.31 -7.20
N THR A 56 20.03 -21.18 -7.12
CA THR A 56 18.60 -21.16 -7.47
C THR A 56 18.48 -20.93 -8.98
N PRO A 57 17.78 -21.82 -9.73
CA PRO A 57 17.45 -21.52 -11.12
C PRO A 57 16.65 -20.21 -11.18
N PRO A 58 16.67 -19.49 -12.31
CA PRO A 58 15.98 -18.20 -12.47
C PRO A 58 14.44 -18.25 -12.25
N ASP A 59 13.88 -19.43 -11.99
CA ASP A 59 12.46 -19.71 -11.75
C ASP A 59 12.12 -20.00 -10.27
N SER A 60 13.02 -19.77 -9.30
CA SER A 60 12.60 -19.77 -7.89
C SER A 60 11.66 -18.58 -7.68
N GLU A 61 10.36 -18.86 -7.52
CA GLU A 61 9.31 -17.89 -7.20
C GLU A 61 9.86 -16.89 -6.17
N SER A 62 10.14 -15.68 -6.62
CA SER A 62 10.69 -14.64 -5.75
C SER A 62 9.70 -14.41 -4.62
N ASP A 63 10.11 -14.33 -3.35
CA ASP A 63 9.20 -13.98 -2.23
C ASP A 63 8.65 -12.53 -2.31
N THR A 64 8.95 -11.84 -3.41
CA THR A 64 8.46 -10.50 -3.78
C THR A 64 6.94 -10.33 -3.66
N PRO A 65 6.05 -11.30 -4.02
CA PRO A 65 4.62 -11.16 -3.82
C PRO A 65 4.21 -11.05 -2.34
N MET A 66 4.92 -11.70 -1.42
CA MET A 66 4.65 -11.58 0.01
C MET A 66 5.07 -10.22 0.54
N LEU A 67 6.24 -9.73 0.10
CA LEU A 67 6.67 -8.37 0.39
C LEU A 67 5.68 -7.33 -0.14
N GLU A 68 5.28 -7.45 -1.40
CA GLU A 68 4.29 -6.59 -2.04
C GLU A 68 2.97 -6.59 -1.25
N SER A 69 2.50 -7.76 -0.83
CA SER A 69 1.29 -7.91 -0.03
C SER A 69 1.43 -7.26 1.36
N CYS A 70 2.58 -7.41 2.01
CA CYS A 70 2.87 -6.79 3.29
C CYS A 70 2.86 -5.26 3.21
N LEU A 71 3.52 -4.68 2.20
CA LEU A 71 3.56 -3.24 1.99
C LEU A 71 2.19 -2.68 1.57
N THR A 72 1.46 -3.41 0.73
CA THR A 72 0.08 -3.08 0.35
C THR A 72 -0.85 -3.09 1.57
N PHE A 73 -0.66 -4.05 2.48
CA PHE A 73 -1.41 -4.12 3.73
C PHE A 73 -1.10 -2.92 4.64
N LEU A 74 0.19 -2.59 4.83
CA LEU A 74 0.58 -1.40 5.58
C LEU A 74 -0.01 -0.12 4.96
N ALA A 75 0.07 0.02 3.63
CA ALA A 75 -0.50 1.14 2.90
C ALA A 75 -2.02 1.21 3.11
N SER A 76 -2.74 0.09 3.03
CA SER A 76 -4.17 0.03 3.30
C SER A 76 -4.51 0.46 4.73
N LEU A 77 -3.78 -0.08 5.71
CA LEU A 77 -3.98 0.20 7.13
C LEU A 77 -3.78 1.67 7.46
N VAL A 78 -2.77 2.32 6.89
CA VAL A 78 -2.46 3.72 7.21
C VAL A 78 -3.27 4.73 6.40
N SER A 79 -3.93 4.32 5.31
CA SER A 79 -4.55 5.24 4.36
C SER A 79 -6.08 5.21 4.39
N LEU A 80 -6.68 4.05 4.65
CA LEU A 80 -8.15 3.95 4.61
C LEU A 80 -8.77 4.63 5.84
N ARG A 81 -9.87 5.35 5.63
CA ARG A 81 -10.56 6.16 6.67
C ARG A 81 -12.03 5.81 6.87
N THR A 82 -12.48 4.69 6.31
CA THR A 82 -13.89 4.23 6.33
C THR A 82 -14.52 4.33 7.71
N ASN A 83 -13.84 3.82 8.74
CA ASN A 83 -14.34 3.77 10.12
C ASN A 83 -13.58 4.68 11.10
N LEU A 84 -12.72 5.58 10.59
CA LEU A 84 -11.93 6.52 11.40
C LEU A 84 -12.50 7.95 11.37
N GLY A 85 -13.79 8.07 11.06
CA GLY A 85 -14.55 9.32 11.20
C GLY A 85 -14.71 10.15 9.93
N ALA A 86 -14.55 9.55 8.75
CA ALA A 86 -15.00 10.16 7.51
C ALA A 86 -16.53 10.37 7.52
N SER A 87 -17.00 11.47 6.94
CA SER A 87 -18.44 11.73 6.84
C SER A 87 -19.12 10.76 5.86
N GLN A 88 -20.37 10.42 6.12
CA GLN A 88 -21.13 9.51 5.24
C GLN A 88 -21.24 10.03 3.80
N SER A 89 -21.33 11.35 3.60
CA SER A 89 -21.33 11.97 2.27
C SER A 89 -20.01 11.72 1.55
N ARG A 90 -18.87 11.93 2.23
CA ARG A 90 -17.55 11.67 1.67
C ARG A 90 -17.34 10.20 1.34
N LEU A 91 -17.77 9.29 2.21
CA LEU A 91 -17.69 7.86 1.96
C LEU A 91 -18.50 7.45 0.73
N SER A 92 -19.75 7.89 0.60
CA SER A 92 -20.53 7.58 -0.60
C SER A 92 -19.98 8.20 -1.88
N GLN A 93 -19.40 9.40 -1.80
CA GLN A 93 -18.69 9.97 -2.94
C GLN A 93 -17.49 9.10 -3.34
N LEU A 94 -16.70 8.63 -2.36
CA LEU A 94 -15.54 7.77 -2.60
C LEU A 94 -15.93 6.40 -3.18
N GLU A 95 -17.02 5.79 -2.70
CA GLU A 95 -17.55 4.54 -3.28
C GLU A 95 -18.01 4.75 -4.72
N MET A 96 -18.70 5.85 -5.03
CA MET A 96 -19.13 6.17 -6.39
C MET A 96 -17.94 6.42 -7.33
N VAL A 97 -16.94 7.16 -6.87
CA VAL A 97 -15.66 7.36 -7.59
C VAL A 97 -15.01 6.00 -7.88
N THR A 98 -14.94 5.13 -6.87
CA THR A 98 -14.35 3.79 -7.01
C THR A 98 -15.07 2.98 -8.08
N LEU A 99 -16.40 2.94 -8.06
CA LEU A 99 -17.21 2.22 -9.06
C LEU A 99 -16.97 2.74 -10.49
N LEU A 100 -16.94 4.06 -10.66
CA LEU A 100 -16.74 4.71 -11.96
C LEU A 100 -15.32 4.55 -12.50
N CYS A 101 -14.31 4.57 -11.62
CA CYS A 101 -12.92 4.36 -12.00
C CYS A 101 -12.67 2.91 -12.46
N MET A 102 -13.35 1.91 -11.88
CA MET A 102 -13.27 0.52 -12.33
C MET A 102 -13.98 0.28 -13.68
N GLY A 103 -14.99 1.08 -14.03
CA GLY A 103 -15.77 0.89 -15.25
C GLY A 103 -16.88 1.92 -15.43
N ASP A 104 -17.23 2.24 -16.67
CA ASP A 104 -18.37 3.11 -16.98
C ASP A 104 -19.65 2.43 -16.47
N LYS A 105 -20.57 3.20 -15.87
CA LYS A 105 -21.80 2.65 -15.26
C LYS A 105 -23.06 3.36 -15.73
N THR A 106 -24.17 2.65 -15.86
CA THR A 106 -25.49 3.28 -15.96
C THR A 106 -25.91 3.85 -14.60
N HIS A 107 -26.90 4.75 -14.61
CA HIS A 107 -27.52 5.23 -13.36
C HIS A 107 -28.02 4.07 -12.48
N SER A 108 -28.72 3.10 -13.09
CA SER A 108 -29.27 1.95 -12.38
C SER A 108 -28.19 1.04 -11.79
N GLN A 109 -27.08 0.83 -12.51
CA GLN A 109 -25.95 0.06 -12.00
C GLN A 109 -25.28 0.75 -10.80
N LEU A 110 -25.12 2.08 -10.85
CA LEU A 110 -24.60 2.83 -9.70
C LEU A 110 -25.55 2.72 -8.50
N MET A 111 -26.85 2.92 -8.72
CA MET A 111 -27.84 2.78 -7.64
C MET A 111 -27.85 1.38 -7.02
N GLU A 112 -27.65 0.32 -7.81
CA GLU A 112 -27.60 -1.07 -7.34
C GLU A 112 -26.31 -1.41 -6.58
N LEU A 113 -25.16 -0.87 -7.02
CA LEU A 113 -23.84 -1.17 -6.46
C LEU A 113 -23.46 -0.28 -5.28
N MET A 114 -24.09 0.87 -5.14
CA MET A 114 -23.86 1.77 -4.02
C MET A 114 -24.30 1.11 -2.70
N PRO A 115 -23.53 1.25 -1.60
CA PRO A 115 -23.89 0.64 -0.32
C PRO A 115 -25.27 1.09 0.18
N GLU A 116 -26.11 0.13 0.58
CA GLU A 116 -27.46 0.41 1.10
C GLU A 116 -27.40 1.14 2.45
N ARG A 117 -27.60 2.46 2.48
CA ARG A 117 -27.70 3.21 3.75
C ARG A 117 -28.98 2.84 4.50
N CYS A 118 -28.94 2.65 5.82
CA CYS A 118 -30.18 2.60 6.62
C CYS A 118 -30.90 3.97 6.65
N GLY A 119 -31.77 4.28 5.68
CA GLY A 119 -32.63 5.47 5.69
C GLY A 119 -33.06 6.02 4.32
N THR A 120 -34.06 6.91 4.31
CA THR A 120 -34.73 7.47 3.11
C THR A 120 -34.01 8.64 2.42
N VAL A 121 -32.88 9.12 2.95
CA VAL A 121 -32.13 10.30 2.43
C VAL A 121 -31.24 9.96 1.22
N GLN A 122 -31.19 8.69 0.80
CA GLN A 122 -30.27 8.18 -0.24
C GLN A 122 -30.35 8.92 -1.59
N SER A 123 -31.56 9.24 -2.07
CA SER A 123 -31.71 9.75 -3.44
C SER A 123 -31.12 11.14 -3.66
N ARG A 124 -31.24 12.06 -2.69
CA ARG A 124 -30.73 13.44 -2.87
C ARG A 124 -29.22 13.50 -2.78
N ASP A 125 -28.63 12.77 -1.84
CA ASP A 125 -27.17 12.69 -1.69
C ASP A 125 -26.52 11.97 -2.87
N PHE A 126 -27.19 10.94 -3.41
CA PHE A 126 -26.73 10.20 -4.58
C PHE A 126 -26.64 11.09 -5.82
N GLU A 127 -27.72 11.78 -6.19
CA GLU A 127 -27.72 12.64 -7.40
C GLU A 127 -26.71 13.78 -7.29
N SER A 128 -26.58 14.38 -6.10
CA SER A 128 -25.58 15.42 -5.86
C SER A 128 -24.16 14.91 -6.03
N ALA A 129 -23.85 13.75 -5.43
CA ALA A 129 -22.53 13.13 -5.58
C ALA A 129 -22.25 12.74 -7.03
N LEU A 130 -23.22 12.16 -7.73
CA LEU A 130 -23.11 11.77 -9.13
C LEU A 130 -22.83 12.96 -10.03
N ALA A 131 -23.57 14.05 -9.85
CA ALA A 131 -23.38 15.28 -10.60
C ALA A 131 -22.02 15.93 -10.32
N GLU A 132 -21.42 15.70 -9.14
CA GLU A 132 -20.10 16.21 -8.79
C GLU A 132 -18.98 15.43 -9.49
N VAL A 133 -19.04 14.09 -9.45
CA VAL A 133 -17.92 13.22 -9.85
C VAL A 133 -18.03 12.67 -11.27
N ALA A 134 -19.22 12.66 -11.88
CA ALA A 134 -19.43 11.99 -13.17
C ALA A 134 -19.92 12.92 -14.28
N GLU A 135 -19.57 12.57 -15.51
CA GLU A 135 -20.12 13.14 -16.74
C GLU A 135 -20.98 12.09 -17.46
N TYR A 136 -22.12 12.51 -18.00
CA TYR A 136 -22.99 11.62 -18.75
C TYR A 136 -22.58 11.56 -20.22
N ARG A 137 -22.18 10.37 -20.68
CA ARG A 137 -21.93 10.06 -22.08
C ARG A 137 -23.22 9.55 -22.72
N ALA A 138 -23.77 10.33 -23.65
CA ALA A 138 -25.00 10.00 -24.36
C ALA A 138 -24.89 8.68 -25.15
N PRO A 139 -26.01 7.96 -25.34
CA PRO A 139 -26.04 6.74 -26.13
C PRO A 139 -25.63 7.01 -27.58
N ASN A 140 -24.70 6.20 -28.10
CA ASN A 140 -24.25 6.27 -29.49
C ASN A 140 -24.79 5.08 -30.30
N LEU A 141 -25.18 5.34 -31.54
CA LEU A 141 -25.54 4.30 -32.49
C LEU A 141 -24.27 3.77 -33.15
N GLU A 142 -23.94 2.50 -32.92
CA GLU A 142 -22.83 1.88 -33.64
C GLU A 142 -23.18 1.67 -35.12
N ALA A 143 -22.16 1.65 -35.97
CA ALA A 143 -22.32 1.29 -37.39
C ALA A 143 -22.88 -0.13 -37.60
N SER A 144 -22.85 -0.97 -36.56
CA SER A 144 -23.44 -2.31 -36.49
C SER A 144 -24.98 -2.30 -36.33
N GLY A 145 -25.59 -1.14 -36.07
CA GLY A 145 -27.02 -1.00 -35.77
C GLY A 145 -27.39 -1.20 -34.30
N ASN A 146 -26.41 -1.49 -33.43
CA ASN A 146 -26.63 -1.61 -31.99
C ASN A 146 -26.64 -0.23 -31.32
N MET A 147 -27.65 0.02 -30.48
CA MET A 147 -27.69 1.19 -29.59
C MET A 147 -26.87 0.91 -28.34
N GLN A 148 -25.79 1.66 -28.13
CA GLN A 148 -25.12 1.68 -26.84
C GLN A 148 -25.95 2.49 -25.85
N GLN A 149 -26.16 1.97 -24.65
CA GLN A 149 -26.83 2.72 -23.58
C GLN A 149 -25.94 3.88 -23.12
N GLY A 150 -26.54 5.00 -22.71
CA GLY A 150 -25.78 6.11 -22.14
C GLY A 150 -25.21 5.76 -20.77
N MET A 151 -23.97 6.15 -20.53
CA MET A 151 -23.17 5.74 -19.38
C MET A 151 -22.57 6.95 -18.67
N TYR A 152 -22.34 6.82 -17.37
CA TYR A 152 -21.58 7.77 -16.57
C TYR A 152 -20.10 7.40 -16.57
N VAL A 153 -19.26 8.43 -16.71
CA VAL A 153 -17.80 8.33 -16.70
C VAL A 153 -17.20 9.29 -15.68
N PRO A 154 -16.04 8.99 -15.06
CA PRO A 154 -15.37 9.93 -14.16
C PRO A 154 -15.00 11.23 -14.87
N LYS A 155 -15.23 12.36 -14.20
CA LYS A 155 -14.69 13.67 -14.65
C LYS A 155 -13.17 13.72 -14.49
N GLY A 156 -12.54 14.67 -15.18
CA GLY A 156 -11.09 14.92 -15.04
C GLY A 156 -10.64 15.15 -13.59
N CYS A 157 -11.37 15.96 -12.82
CA CYS A 157 -11.06 16.23 -11.41
C CYS A 157 -11.07 14.97 -10.54
N VAL A 158 -11.83 13.93 -10.92
CA VAL A 158 -11.79 12.65 -10.20
C VAL A 158 -10.40 12.03 -10.28
N TRP A 159 -9.80 11.98 -11.46
CA TRP A 159 -8.46 11.41 -11.63
C TRP A 159 -7.38 12.22 -10.92
N GLU A 160 -7.53 13.55 -10.85
CA GLU A 160 -6.54 14.44 -10.24
C GLU A 160 -6.65 14.51 -8.72
N GLU A 161 -7.85 14.41 -8.14
CA GLU A 161 -8.11 14.71 -6.72
C GLU A 161 -8.76 13.57 -5.93
N LEU A 162 -9.57 12.71 -6.56
CA LEU A 162 -10.44 11.77 -5.83
C LEU A 162 -10.09 10.29 -6.05
N TYR A 163 -9.46 9.94 -7.17
CA TYR A 163 -9.04 8.58 -7.47
C TYR A 163 -7.96 8.14 -6.48
N ASP A 164 -8.28 7.08 -5.75
CA ASP A 164 -7.43 6.46 -4.73
C ASP A 164 -7.24 4.97 -5.07
N PRO A 165 -6.06 4.58 -5.58
CA PRO A 165 -5.76 3.18 -5.90
C PRO A 165 -5.89 2.22 -4.72
N ILE A 166 -5.60 2.66 -3.48
CA ILE A 166 -5.67 1.80 -2.30
C ILE A 166 -7.13 1.49 -1.98
N HIS A 167 -8.01 2.49 -2.08
CA HIS A 167 -9.45 2.28 -1.91
C HIS A 167 -10.04 1.39 -3.01
N VAL A 168 -9.63 1.60 -4.27
CA VAL A 168 -10.08 0.74 -5.38
C VAL A 168 -9.59 -0.69 -5.20
N LEU A 169 -8.35 -0.89 -4.76
CA LEU A 169 -7.80 -2.22 -4.50
C LEU A 169 -8.57 -2.97 -3.41
N LEU A 170 -8.96 -2.28 -2.33
CA LEU A 170 -9.79 -2.84 -1.27
C LEU A 170 -11.16 -3.30 -1.79
N ARG A 171 -11.75 -2.54 -2.72
CA ARG A 171 -13.12 -2.75 -3.23
C ARG A 171 -13.17 -3.70 -4.43
N ALA A 172 -12.07 -3.86 -5.15
CA ALA A 172 -11.99 -4.70 -6.33
C ALA A 172 -12.10 -6.19 -5.97
N VAL A 173 -13.25 -6.81 -6.25
CA VAL A 173 -13.45 -8.25 -6.08
C VAL A 173 -12.58 -9.05 -7.06
N HIS A 174 -12.36 -8.49 -8.26
CA HIS A 174 -11.53 -9.09 -9.29
C HIS A 174 -10.30 -8.23 -9.56
N ARG A 175 -9.12 -8.87 -9.67
CA ARG A 175 -7.85 -8.19 -10.00
C ARG A 175 -7.93 -7.36 -11.29
N ARG A 176 -8.78 -7.78 -12.24
CA ARG A 176 -9.05 -7.04 -13.47
C ARG A 176 -9.67 -5.66 -13.23
N ASP A 177 -10.53 -5.50 -12.22
CA ASP A 177 -11.20 -4.23 -11.95
C ASP A 177 -10.19 -3.17 -11.46
N PHE A 178 -9.27 -3.59 -10.57
CA PHE A 178 -8.15 -2.74 -10.17
C PHE A 178 -7.27 -2.37 -11.37
N GLN A 179 -6.88 -3.36 -12.20
CA GLN A 179 -6.07 -3.13 -13.40
C GLN A 179 -6.76 -2.15 -14.37
N ASN A 180 -8.05 -2.35 -14.64
CA ASN A 180 -8.84 -1.46 -15.49
C ASN A 180 -8.81 -0.01 -14.97
N SER A 181 -8.90 0.18 -13.64
CA SER A 181 -8.83 1.51 -13.05
C SER A 181 -7.48 2.20 -13.28
N MET A 182 -6.38 1.43 -13.19
CA MET A 182 -5.03 1.92 -13.44
C MET A 182 -4.79 2.19 -14.92
N ASP A 183 -5.31 1.36 -15.82
CA ASP A 183 -5.19 1.57 -17.26
C ASP A 183 -5.92 2.85 -17.69
N ARG A 184 -7.11 3.09 -17.16
CA ARG A 184 -7.88 4.32 -17.39
C ARG A 184 -7.20 5.56 -16.82
N TYR A 185 -6.58 5.45 -15.65
CA TYR A 185 -5.77 6.55 -15.11
C TYR A 185 -4.56 6.85 -16.02
N ASN A 186 -3.84 5.83 -16.50
CA ASN A 186 -2.75 6.01 -17.45
C ASN A 186 -3.21 6.62 -18.78
N GLU A 187 -4.39 6.23 -19.28
CA GLU A 187 -5.00 6.86 -20.46
C GLU A 187 -5.26 8.35 -20.22
N TYR A 188 -5.87 8.71 -19.10
CA TYR A 188 -6.12 10.11 -18.73
C TYR A 188 -4.84 10.93 -18.65
N ILE A 189 -3.82 10.44 -17.96
CA ILE A 189 -2.53 11.14 -17.81
C ILE A 189 -1.77 11.20 -19.14
N GLY A 190 -1.89 10.16 -19.98
CA GLY A 190 -1.33 10.12 -21.33
C GLY A 190 -1.96 11.18 -22.24
N GLN A 191 -3.27 11.37 -22.18
CA GLN A 191 -3.97 12.45 -22.89
C GLN A 191 -3.52 13.85 -22.46
N LEU A 192 -3.13 14.02 -21.19
CA LEU A 192 -2.56 15.27 -20.68
C LEU A 192 -1.08 15.48 -21.04
N GLY A 193 -0.42 14.50 -21.65
CA GLY A 193 1.00 14.57 -22.00
C GLY A 193 1.96 14.63 -20.80
N LYS A 194 1.49 14.24 -19.61
CA LYS A 194 2.27 14.29 -18.36
C LYS A 194 3.26 13.11 -18.21
N VAL A 195 3.12 12.06 -19.03
CA VAL A 195 3.93 10.84 -18.98
C VAL A 195 4.49 10.52 -20.36
N ARG A 196 5.66 9.89 -20.41
CA ARG A 196 6.31 9.51 -21.68
C ARG A 196 5.48 8.42 -22.38
N PRO A 197 5.33 8.47 -23.72
CA PRO A 197 4.64 7.43 -24.45
C PRO A 197 5.24 6.05 -24.17
N GLY A 198 4.39 5.07 -23.85
CA GLY A 198 4.81 3.69 -23.55
C GLY A 198 5.34 3.44 -22.13
N THR A 199 5.22 4.43 -21.23
CA THR A 199 5.51 4.24 -19.79
C THR A 199 4.24 4.33 -18.97
N ASN A 200 4.12 3.47 -17.96
CA ASN A 200 3.03 3.54 -16.99
C ASN A 200 3.46 4.42 -15.81
N ALA A 201 2.55 5.27 -15.34
CA ALA A 201 2.76 6.03 -14.12
C ALA A 201 2.71 5.09 -12.90
N TRP A 202 3.45 5.45 -11.84
CA TRP A 202 3.18 4.88 -10.52
C TRP A 202 1.73 5.18 -10.08
N PRO A 203 1.12 4.31 -9.27
CA PRO A 203 -0.20 4.58 -8.74
C PRO A 203 -0.24 5.93 -8.01
N PRO A 204 -1.26 6.78 -8.26
CA PRO A 204 -1.41 8.07 -7.61
C PRO A 204 -1.94 7.89 -6.17
N TYR A 205 -1.11 7.32 -5.29
CA TYR A 205 -1.47 7.17 -3.88
C TYR A 205 -1.78 8.53 -3.26
N ARG A 206 -2.74 8.56 -2.34
CA ARG A 206 -3.26 9.80 -1.76
C ARG A 206 -2.90 9.92 -0.29
N GLU A 207 -2.61 11.13 0.15
CA GLU A 207 -2.60 11.39 1.58
C GLU A 207 -4.03 11.21 2.12
N PRO A 208 -4.20 10.42 3.19
CA PRO A 208 -5.53 10.18 3.74
C PRO A 208 -6.07 11.42 4.45
N ALA A 209 -7.39 11.55 4.47
CA ALA A 209 -8.06 12.58 5.25
C ALA A 209 -7.71 12.46 6.76
N PRO A 210 -7.76 13.57 7.52
CA PRO A 210 -7.55 13.54 8.96
C PRO A 210 -8.50 12.54 9.65
N CYS A 211 -7.99 11.85 10.67
CA CYS A 211 -8.84 11.03 11.54
C CYS A 211 -9.71 11.94 12.41
N HIS A 212 -10.87 11.47 12.84
CA HIS A 212 -11.65 12.15 13.87
C HIS A 212 -10.86 12.20 15.19
N GLU A 213 -11.02 13.28 15.96
CA GLU A 213 -10.26 13.59 17.19
C GLU A 213 -10.32 12.49 18.27
N ALA A 214 -11.30 11.58 18.17
CA ALA A 214 -11.48 10.45 19.08
C ALA A 214 -10.48 9.30 18.80
N TYR A 215 -9.82 9.30 17.64
CA TYR A 215 -8.90 8.26 17.20
C TYR A 215 -7.47 8.80 17.11
N GLY A 216 -6.50 7.97 17.45
CA GLY A 216 -5.11 8.22 17.07
C GLY A 216 -4.92 8.01 15.56
N ASP A 217 -3.87 8.61 14.99
CA ASP A 217 -3.52 8.36 13.59
C ASP A 217 -2.77 7.01 13.45
N PRO A 218 -3.25 6.04 12.64
CA PRO A 218 -2.55 4.79 12.40
C PRO A 218 -1.20 4.97 11.70
N ARG A 219 -0.98 6.06 10.96
CA ARG A 219 0.31 6.36 10.28
C ARG A 219 1.50 6.37 11.22
N ARG A 220 1.31 6.57 12.52
CA ARG A 220 2.41 6.55 13.51
C ARG A 220 3.21 5.25 13.55
N ILE A 221 2.63 4.12 13.13
CA ILE A 221 3.38 2.85 13.08
C ILE A 221 4.58 2.95 12.13
N LEU A 222 4.51 3.85 11.16
CA LEU A 222 5.58 4.15 10.22
C LEU A 222 6.71 4.98 10.84
N LYS A 223 6.57 5.49 12.06
CA LYS A 223 7.69 6.07 12.84
C LYS A 223 8.57 4.98 13.46
N SER A 224 8.10 3.73 13.51
CA SER A 224 8.85 2.62 14.11
C SER A 224 10.20 2.44 13.42
N ARG A 225 11.28 2.34 14.20
CA ARG A 225 12.60 1.96 13.68
C ARG A 225 12.60 0.63 12.94
N VAL A 226 11.73 -0.33 13.33
CA VAL A 226 11.58 -1.61 12.61
C VAL A 226 11.12 -1.35 11.17
N PHE A 227 10.15 -0.46 10.98
CA PHE A 227 9.71 -0.05 9.65
C PHE A 227 10.84 0.64 8.89
N HIS A 228 11.62 1.52 9.56
CA HIS A 228 12.79 2.15 8.94
C HIS A 228 13.84 1.11 8.47
N SER A 229 14.09 0.05 9.26
CA SER A 229 14.98 -1.05 8.89
C SER A 229 14.50 -1.80 7.67
N VAL A 230 13.21 -2.15 7.63
CA VAL A 230 12.55 -2.78 6.48
C VAL A 230 12.73 -1.93 5.21
N VAL A 231 12.42 -0.64 5.30
CA VAL A 231 12.56 0.30 4.18
C VAL A 231 14.02 0.39 3.70
N TRP A 232 14.98 0.51 4.62
CA TRP A 232 16.39 0.57 4.27
C TRP A 232 16.82 -0.69 3.51
N ILE A 233 16.42 -1.88 3.98
CA ILE A 233 16.77 -3.15 3.33
C ILE A 233 16.20 -3.22 1.92
N ILE A 234 14.93 -2.84 1.75
CA ILE A 234 14.29 -2.85 0.42
C ILE A 234 15.02 -1.90 -0.53
N LEU A 235 15.33 -0.67 -0.09
CA LEU A 235 16.04 0.32 -0.91
C LEU A 235 17.46 -0.14 -1.25
N TYR A 236 18.17 -0.74 -0.28
CA TYR A 236 19.49 -1.31 -0.52
C TYR A 236 19.45 -2.42 -1.56
N LYS A 237 18.51 -3.37 -1.44
CA LYS A 237 18.33 -4.45 -2.41
C LYS A 237 17.91 -3.93 -3.79
N ALA A 238 17.06 -2.91 -3.86
CA ALA A 238 16.69 -2.26 -5.11
C ALA A 238 17.91 -1.68 -5.86
N LEU A 239 18.84 -1.08 -5.12
CA LEU A 239 20.06 -0.48 -5.67
C LEU A 239 21.14 -1.50 -6.02
N THR A 240 21.24 -2.62 -5.29
CA THR A 240 22.37 -3.57 -5.43
C THR A 240 22.01 -4.83 -6.21
N GLN A 241 20.78 -5.33 -6.07
CA GLN A 241 20.32 -6.59 -6.65
C GLN A 241 19.37 -6.38 -7.84
N HIS A 242 18.81 -5.17 -7.99
CA HIS A 242 17.89 -4.80 -9.09
C HIS A 242 16.71 -5.77 -9.27
N ASN A 243 16.28 -6.43 -8.20
CA ASN A 243 15.21 -7.44 -8.19
C ASN A 243 13.91 -6.93 -7.53
N VAL A 244 13.85 -5.65 -7.17
CA VAL A 244 12.68 -5.01 -6.55
C VAL A 244 11.78 -4.43 -7.64
N SER A 245 10.49 -4.76 -7.60
CA SER A 245 9.53 -4.28 -8.61
C SER A 245 9.22 -2.79 -8.45
N GLU A 246 8.85 -2.13 -9.56
CA GLU A 246 8.37 -0.74 -9.57
C GLU A 246 7.19 -0.53 -8.61
N HIS A 247 6.33 -1.53 -8.46
CA HIS A 247 5.21 -1.45 -7.54
C HIS A 247 5.66 -1.43 -6.07
N VAL A 248 6.58 -2.31 -5.67
CA VAL A 248 7.20 -2.30 -4.33
C VAL A 248 7.89 -0.96 -4.08
N MET A 249 8.65 -0.44 -5.05
CA MET A 249 9.28 0.88 -4.95
C MET A 249 8.25 2.00 -4.73
N SER A 250 7.17 2.01 -5.50
CA SER A 250 6.09 2.99 -5.36
C SER A 250 5.45 2.96 -3.97
N LEU A 251 5.24 1.78 -3.38
CA LEU A 251 4.69 1.61 -2.04
C LEU A 251 5.67 2.08 -0.96
N VAL A 252 6.96 1.75 -1.08
CA VAL A 252 7.98 2.19 -0.13
C VAL A 252 8.08 3.71 -0.10
N VAL A 253 8.10 4.36 -1.26
CA VAL A 253 8.14 5.83 -1.36
C VAL A 253 6.88 6.44 -0.76
N TYR A 254 5.70 5.89 -1.07
CA TYR A 254 4.45 6.35 -0.49
C TYR A 254 4.42 6.23 1.05
N LEU A 255 4.82 5.07 1.59
CA LEU A 255 4.85 4.85 3.03
C LEU A 255 5.87 5.77 3.74
N LEU A 256 7.01 6.06 3.11
CA LEU A 256 7.95 7.06 3.61
C LEU A 256 7.34 8.46 3.63
N GLU A 257 6.63 8.85 2.59
CA GLU A 257 5.90 10.13 2.54
C GLU A 257 4.84 10.20 3.66
N MET A 258 4.10 9.12 3.90
CA MET A 258 3.13 9.04 5.00
C MET A 258 3.79 9.11 6.38
N ALA A 259 4.99 8.54 6.55
CA ALA A 259 5.78 8.66 7.78
C ALA A 259 6.22 10.11 8.03
N LEU A 260 6.64 10.81 6.98
CA LEU A 260 7.01 12.22 7.03
C LEU A 260 5.81 13.11 7.35
N ALA A 261 4.65 12.84 6.75
CA ALA A 261 3.42 13.62 6.95
C ALA A 261 2.93 13.67 8.40
N VAL A 262 3.27 12.66 9.22
CA VAL A 262 2.91 12.58 10.66
C VAL A 262 4.08 12.80 11.60
N THR A 263 5.23 13.20 11.08
CA THR A 263 6.40 13.57 11.90
C THR A 263 6.37 15.08 12.14
N ASP A 264 6.24 15.50 13.39
CA ASP A 264 6.36 16.92 13.72
C ASP A 264 7.84 17.34 13.56
N PRO A 265 8.16 18.36 12.73
CA PRO A 265 9.52 18.85 12.58
C PRO A 265 10.15 19.33 13.91
N THR A 266 9.32 19.63 14.90
CA THR A 266 9.71 20.13 16.22
C THR A 266 9.80 19.04 17.30
N ASP A 267 9.45 17.78 16.99
CA ASP A 267 9.50 16.66 17.96
C ASP A 267 10.92 16.49 18.58
N HIS A 268 11.99 16.89 17.89
CA HIS A 268 13.36 16.94 18.41
C HIS A 268 14.10 18.21 17.92
N PRO A 269 13.96 19.35 18.63
CA PRO A 269 14.52 20.63 18.20
C PRO A 269 16.06 20.68 18.22
N THR A 270 16.71 19.70 18.87
CA THR A 270 18.17 19.58 18.98
C THR A 270 18.83 18.85 17.81
N GLN A 271 18.06 18.25 16.88
CA GLN A 271 18.60 17.55 15.71
C GLN A 271 18.64 18.42 14.45
N VAL A 272 19.19 19.64 14.58
CA VAL A 272 19.74 20.38 13.43
C VAL A 272 20.80 19.51 12.77
N LEU A 273 20.98 19.62 11.45
CA LEU A 273 21.98 18.92 10.60
C LEU A 273 23.36 18.77 11.29
N ILE A 274 23.51 17.79 12.18
CA ILE A 274 24.80 17.34 12.65
C ILE A 274 25.14 16.18 11.74
N SER A 275 26.08 16.42 10.84
CA SER A 275 26.68 15.35 10.04
C SER A 275 27.14 14.26 11.00
N SER A 276 26.65 13.04 10.82
CA SER A 276 27.01 11.83 11.58
C SER A 276 28.53 11.56 11.64
N PHE A 277 29.31 12.26 10.79
CA PHE A 277 30.77 12.28 10.79
C PHE A 277 31.45 12.70 12.11
N LEU A 278 30.77 13.37 13.04
CA LEU A 278 31.45 13.91 14.23
C LEU A 278 31.38 13.00 15.48
N PHE A 279 30.47 12.02 15.55
CA PHE A 279 30.23 11.25 16.79
C PHE A 279 29.74 9.79 16.64
N GLY A 280 29.73 9.20 15.44
CA GLY A 280 29.21 7.82 15.29
C GLY A 280 30.17 6.76 15.81
N GLU A 281 29.76 5.97 16.82
CA GLU A 281 30.35 4.66 17.09
C GLU A 281 30.10 3.73 15.88
N ASP A 282 31.05 2.85 15.56
CA ASP A 282 30.90 1.86 14.49
C ASP A 282 29.63 1.01 14.76
N ARG A 283 28.69 1.04 13.82
CA ARG A 283 27.39 0.38 13.98
C ARG A 283 27.39 -0.99 13.35
N HIS A 284 27.47 -2.00 14.21
CA HIS A 284 27.42 -3.41 13.85
C HIS A 284 26.05 -3.98 14.18
N VAL A 285 25.34 -4.52 13.19
CA VAL A 285 23.98 -5.05 13.36
C VAL A 285 23.92 -6.51 12.93
N ASN A 286 23.00 -7.28 13.51
CA ASN A 286 22.74 -8.65 13.07
C ASN A 286 21.68 -8.65 11.97
N ASP A 287 21.85 -9.55 10.99
CA ASP A 287 20.80 -9.83 10.02
C ASP A 287 19.52 -10.32 10.72
N ASN A 288 18.36 -9.98 10.17
CA ASN A 288 17.02 -10.21 10.74
C ASN A 288 16.70 -9.54 12.09
N ASP A 289 17.67 -8.90 12.77
CA ASP A 289 17.44 -8.18 14.03
C ASP A 289 16.97 -6.74 13.80
N LEU A 290 15.84 -6.58 13.09
CA LEU A 290 15.35 -5.29 12.59
C LEU A 290 15.15 -4.21 13.68
N GLU A 291 14.97 -4.62 14.93
CA GLU A 291 14.77 -3.71 16.08
C GLU A 291 16.05 -2.99 16.51
N ASN A 292 17.22 -3.61 16.34
CA ASN A 292 18.49 -3.06 16.81
C ASN A 292 19.28 -2.32 15.71
N TRP A 293 18.76 -2.31 14.48
CA TRP A 293 19.36 -1.60 13.35
C TRP A 293 19.46 -0.09 13.56
N PHE A 294 18.55 0.51 14.33
CA PHE A 294 18.58 1.94 14.67
C PHE A 294 18.24 2.18 16.14
N GLU A 295 18.78 3.24 16.73
CA GLU A 295 18.58 3.58 18.15
C GLU A 295 17.28 4.31 18.43
N SER A 296 16.76 5.01 17.42
CA SER A 296 15.62 5.91 17.55
C SER A 296 14.51 5.60 16.55
N ASP A 297 13.30 6.01 16.88
CA ASP A 297 12.14 6.01 15.98
C ASP A 297 12.06 7.31 15.13
N TRP A 298 13.16 8.06 15.05
CA TRP A 298 13.22 9.28 14.26
C TRP A 298 13.73 8.98 12.85
N LEU A 299 12.85 9.09 11.85
CA LEU A 299 13.15 8.75 10.46
C LEU A 299 14.38 9.48 9.91
N SER A 300 14.46 10.81 10.09
CA SER A 300 15.56 11.60 9.51
C SER A 300 16.94 11.31 10.14
N ASN A 301 17.01 10.74 11.33
CA ASN A 301 18.23 10.34 12.03
C ASN A 301 18.66 8.98 11.51
N ASN A 302 17.72 8.04 11.44
CA ASN A 302 17.95 6.70 10.90
C ASN A 302 18.40 6.76 9.43
N LEU A 303 17.81 7.63 8.60
CA LEU A 303 18.24 7.83 7.21
C LEU A 303 19.67 8.40 7.07
N ARG A 304 20.21 9.04 8.12
CA ARG A 304 21.59 9.57 8.16
C ARG A 304 22.56 8.64 8.90
N THR A 305 22.05 7.55 9.46
CA THR A 305 22.84 6.57 10.21
C THR A 305 23.52 5.64 9.24
N THR A 306 24.84 5.52 9.33
CA THR A 306 25.61 4.52 8.59
C THR A 306 25.56 3.20 9.36
N ILE A 307 25.37 2.09 8.64
CA ILE A 307 25.51 0.74 9.18
C ILE A 307 26.81 0.19 8.62
N ASP A 308 27.81 -0.01 9.47
CA ASP A 308 29.18 -0.35 9.05
C ASP A 308 29.31 -1.82 8.68
N THR A 309 28.69 -2.72 9.44
CA THR A 309 28.68 -4.15 9.14
C THR A 309 27.36 -4.82 9.50
N ILE A 310 26.96 -5.79 8.69
CA ILE A 310 25.84 -6.69 8.96
C ILE A 310 26.40 -8.09 9.21
N THR A 311 26.20 -8.63 10.41
CA THR A 311 26.58 -10.00 10.77
C THR A 311 25.50 -10.96 10.29
N LEU A 312 25.86 -11.86 9.37
CA LEU A 312 24.97 -12.89 8.86
C LEU A 312 24.85 -14.04 9.86
N PRO A 313 23.68 -14.70 9.98
CA PRO A 313 23.57 -15.95 10.72
C PRO A 313 24.57 -17.00 10.18
N PRO A 314 25.10 -17.86 11.06
CA PRO A 314 25.98 -18.95 10.63
C PRO A 314 25.22 -19.83 9.61
N GLN A 315 25.83 -20.09 8.45
CA GLN A 315 25.28 -21.05 7.50
C GLN A 315 25.16 -22.42 8.20
N PRO A 316 24.06 -23.17 8.00
CA PRO A 316 23.97 -24.53 8.52
C PRO A 316 25.12 -25.35 7.94
N ASP A 317 25.91 -26.01 8.80
CA ASP A 317 26.94 -26.94 8.37
C ASP A 317 26.29 -27.98 7.43
N VAL A 318 26.70 -27.97 6.16
CA VAL A 318 26.38 -29.06 5.24
C VAL A 318 27.13 -30.28 5.74
N VAL A 319 26.49 -31.06 6.61
CA VAL A 319 26.98 -32.39 6.96
C VAL A 319 26.85 -33.24 5.70
N PHE A 320 27.93 -33.34 4.95
CA PHE A 320 28.07 -34.41 3.96
C PHE A 320 28.05 -35.73 4.72
N ASP A 321 26.89 -36.37 4.78
CA ASP A 321 26.78 -37.73 5.24
C ASP A 321 27.64 -38.62 4.33
N SER A 322 28.83 -38.94 4.81
CA SER A 322 29.83 -39.70 4.08
C SER A 322 29.53 -41.20 4.11
N ASP A 323 28.41 -41.62 4.68
CA ASP A 323 28.06 -43.03 4.91
C ASP A 323 26.86 -43.54 4.07
N SER A 324 26.66 -42.99 2.87
CA SER A 324 25.94 -43.72 1.82
C SER A 324 26.80 -44.84 1.24
N LYS A 325 27.02 -45.91 2.02
CA LYS A 325 27.49 -47.19 1.48
C LYS A 325 26.44 -47.71 0.50
N PHE A 326 26.76 -47.64 -0.79
CA PHE A 326 26.17 -48.50 -1.80
C PHE A 326 26.30 -49.95 -1.36
N ILE A 327 25.16 -50.60 -1.06
CA ILE A 327 25.06 -52.04 -1.03
C ILE A 327 24.09 -52.42 -2.15
N TYR A 328 24.65 -52.78 -3.30
CA TYR A 328 24.02 -53.72 -4.20
C TYR A 328 24.23 -55.11 -3.60
N TYR A 329 23.14 -55.80 -3.22
CA TYR A 329 22.87 -57.20 -3.53
C TYR A 329 21.40 -57.51 -3.28
#